data_AF-A0A660YJY6-F1
#
_entry.id   AF-A0A660YJY6-F1
#
_cell.length_a   1.000
_cell.length_b   1.000
_cell.length_c   1.000
_cell.angle_alpha   90.00
_cell.angle_beta   90.00
_cell.angle_gamma   90.00
#
_symmetry.space_group_name_H-M   'P 1'
#
loop_
_entity.id
_entity.type
_entity.pdbx_description
1 polymer ?
#
loop_
_entity_poly.entity_id
_entity_poly.type
_entity_poly.pdbx_seq_one_letter_code
_entity_poly.pdbx_strand_id
1 'polypeptide(L)'
;MRKNKIAFRLVPVIFLVVIKNIFPQISIDDYLKKVEERINQAAESYLDKNFEKSLDLLRKTTEFVSDHSFPATDRFAWEACRCVKTYSVLFSRIVEEKMVEKRNDKKLTEALKGQALEWAKILETQAYGWSKIETNNVEQIKLRRKWLKRFSSMIIAVDKESG
;
A
#
# COMPACT_ATOMS: atom_id res chain seq x y z
N MET A 1 -40.81 46.00 1.94
CA MET A 1 -41.43 44.78 1.38
C MET A 1 -40.47 44.15 0.39
N ARG A 2 -40.21 42.84 0.58
CA ARG A 2 -39.33 42.00 -0.23
C ARG A 2 -39.82 41.93 -1.68
N LYS A 3 -38.90 41.97 -2.67
CA LYS A 3 -38.86 40.99 -3.78
C LYS A 3 -37.42 40.77 -4.28
N ASN A 4 -37.00 39.52 -4.10
CA ASN A 4 -35.90 38.78 -4.71
C ASN A 4 -35.55 39.15 -6.15
N LYS A 5 -34.26 39.00 -6.48
CA LYS A 5 -33.73 38.13 -7.55
C LYS A 5 -32.20 38.10 -7.44
N ILE A 6 -31.67 37.25 -6.56
CA ILE A 6 -30.27 36.80 -6.71
C ILE A 6 -30.31 35.69 -7.74
N ALA A 7 -29.73 35.96 -8.91
CA ALA A 7 -29.53 34.97 -9.95
C ALA A 7 -28.63 33.86 -9.40
N PHE A 8 -29.23 32.71 -9.11
CA PHE A 8 -28.53 31.47 -8.82
C PHE A 8 -27.86 31.03 -10.13
N ARG A 9 -26.62 31.47 -10.35
CA ARG A 9 -25.80 30.97 -11.45
C ARG A 9 -25.46 29.53 -11.11
N LEU A 10 -26.20 28.61 -11.74
CA LEU A 10 -25.81 27.23 -11.97
C LEU A 10 -24.35 27.20 -12.43
N VAL A 11 -23.45 26.88 -11.52
CA VAL A 11 -22.12 26.39 -11.91
C VAL A 11 -22.38 24.99 -12.45
N PRO A 12 -22.19 24.72 -13.75
CA PRO A 12 -22.28 23.37 -14.24
C PRO A 12 -21.18 22.58 -13.55
N VAL A 13 -21.61 21.57 -12.80
CA VAL A 13 -20.80 20.44 -12.37
C VAL A 13 -20.26 19.80 -13.65
N ILE A 14 -19.11 20.29 -14.11
CA ILE A 14 -18.31 19.63 -15.12
C ILE A 14 -17.62 18.46 -14.40
N PHE A 15 -18.39 17.38 -14.23
CA PHE A 15 -17.86 16.04 -14.04
C PHE A 15 -17.17 15.67 -15.36
N LEU A 16 -15.91 16.08 -15.51
CA LEU A 16 -15.05 15.54 -16.55
C LEU A 16 -14.70 14.10 -16.16
N VAL A 17 -15.61 13.20 -16.53
CA VAL A 17 -15.23 11.95 -17.18
C VAL A 17 -14.27 12.31 -18.33
N VAL A 18 -13.20 11.52 -18.47
CA VAL A 18 -12.06 11.58 -19.42
C VAL A 18 -10.79 11.93 -18.64
N ILE A 19 -10.01 10.95 -18.17
CA ILE A 19 -9.13 10.15 -19.03
C ILE A 19 -9.33 8.64 -18.77
N LYS A 20 -10.23 8.01 -19.53
CA LYS A 20 -10.02 6.61 -19.96
C LYS A 20 -9.16 6.69 -21.22
N ASN A 21 -8.10 5.88 -21.29
CA ASN A 21 -7.07 5.76 -22.35
C ASN A 21 -6.00 6.86 -22.24
N ILE A 22 -4.72 6.62 -22.00
CA ILE A 22 -3.81 5.62 -22.59
C ILE A 22 -2.71 5.31 -21.57
N PHE A 23 -2.97 4.48 -20.56
CA PHE A 23 -1.90 3.73 -19.93
C PHE A 23 -2.10 2.28 -20.36
N PRO A 24 -1.08 1.61 -20.94
CA PRO A 24 -1.19 0.17 -21.13
C PRO A 24 -1.58 -0.41 -19.77
N GLN A 25 -2.74 -1.05 -19.71
CA GLN A 25 -3.24 -1.62 -18.47
C GLN A 25 -2.27 -2.73 -18.08
N ILE A 26 -1.32 -2.38 -17.22
CA ILE A 26 -0.28 -3.28 -16.77
C ILE A 26 -0.96 -4.52 -16.22
N SER A 27 -0.50 -5.70 -16.64
CA SER A 27 -1.04 -6.94 -16.09
C SER A 27 -0.80 -6.95 -14.58
N ILE A 28 -1.70 -7.58 -13.81
CA ILE A 28 -1.50 -7.68 -12.36
C ILE A 28 -0.17 -8.39 -12.03
N ASP A 29 0.26 -9.32 -12.88
CA ASP A 29 1.51 -10.04 -12.71
C ASP A 29 2.73 -9.12 -12.91
N ASP A 30 2.74 -8.32 -13.99
CA ASP A 30 3.81 -7.33 -14.23
C ASP A 30 3.82 -6.24 -13.17
N TYR A 31 2.64 -5.79 -12.73
CA TYR A 31 2.48 -4.83 -11.67
C TYR A 31 3.08 -5.36 -10.36
N LEU A 32 2.68 -6.55 -9.92
CA LEU A 32 3.18 -7.13 -8.69
C LEU A 32 4.67 -7.47 -8.78
N LYS A 33 5.18 -7.85 -9.96
CA LYS A 33 6.62 -8.05 -10.18
C LYS A 33 7.42 -6.74 -10.01
N LYS A 34 6.93 -5.63 -10.58
CA LYS A 34 7.55 -4.31 -10.40
C LYS A 34 7.51 -3.83 -8.95
N VAL A 35 6.38 -4.03 -8.26
CA VAL A 35 6.26 -3.70 -6.84
C VAL A 35 7.22 -4.57 -6.02
N GLU A 36 7.29 -5.87 -6.30
CA GLU A 36 8.19 -6.80 -5.63
C GLU A 36 9.66 -6.36 -5.76
N GLU A 37 10.11 -6.01 -6.96
CA GLU A 37 11.47 -5.55 -7.21
C GLU A 37 11.82 -4.33 -6.34
N ARG A 38 10.94 -3.33 -6.32
CA ARG A 38 11.14 -2.12 -5.51
C ARG A 38 11.16 -2.40 -4.01
N ILE A 39 10.28 -3.28 -3.55
CA ILE A 39 10.22 -3.69 -2.15
C ILE A 39 11.47 -4.50 -1.77
N ASN A 40 11.99 -5.34 -2.66
CA ASN A 40 13.24 -6.07 -2.42
C ASN A 40 14.43 -5.10 -2.30
N GLN A 41 14.54 -4.12 -3.19
CA GLN A 41 15.57 -3.07 -3.08
C GLN A 41 15.45 -2.26 -1.79
N ALA A 42 14.22 -1.97 -1.34
CA ALA A 42 13.99 -1.31 -0.07
C ALA A 42 14.39 -2.20 1.12
N ALA A 43 14.11 -3.51 1.05
CA ALA A 43 14.50 -4.48 2.07
C ALA A 43 16.02 -4.66 2.15
N GLU A 44 16.71 -4.76 1.02
CA GLU A 44 18.18 -4.79 0.95
C GLU A 44 18.76 -3.53 1.61
N SER A 45 18.25 -2.34 1.24
CA SER A 45 18.70 -1.08 1.85
C SER A 45 18.43 -1.02 3.36
N TYR A 46 17.33 -1.63 3.84
CA TYR A 46 17.03 -1.75 5.26
C TYR A 46 18.02 -2.67 5.98
N LEU A 47 18.35 -3.84 5.39
CA LEU A 47 19.31 -4.79 5.93
C LEU A 47 20.73 -4.19 5.99
N ASP A 48 21.08 -3.37 5.01
CA ASP A 48 22.33 -2.58 4.98
C ASP A 48 22.32 -1.39 5.96
N LYS A 49 21.24 -1.23 6.74
CA LYS A 49 21.00 -0.13 7.70
C LYS A 49 20.97 1.27 7.04
N ASN A 50 20.83 1.34 5.72
CA ASN A 50 20.58 2.57 4.97
C ASN A 50 19.07 2.87 4.95
N PHE A 51 18.57 3.28 6.11
CA PHE A 51 17.15 3.50 6.34
C PHE A 51 16.58 4.66 5.52
N GLU A 52 17.36 5.69 5.24
CA GLU A 52 16.93 6.81 4.40
C GLU A 52 16.62 6.34 2.96
N LYS A 53 17.53 5.56 2.37
CA LYS A 53 17.32 4.96 1.05
C LYS A 53 16.15 3.98 1.05
N SER A 54 16.03 3.14 2.08
CA SER A 54 14.92 2.21 2.23
C SER A 54 13.57 2.95 2.26
N LEU A 55 13.46 4.02 3.05
CA LEU A 55 12.25 4.81 3.18
C LEU A 55 11.90 5.56 1.89
N ASP A 56 12.89 6.13 1.19
CA ASP A 56 12.68 6.75 -0.12
C ASP A 56 12.12 5.76 -1.16
N LEU A 57 12.71 4.55 -1.24
CA LEU A 57 12.22 3.49 -2.11
C LEU A 57 10.78 3.06 -1.76
N LEU A 58 10.44 2.98 -0.48
CA LEU A 58 9.08 2.64 -0.02
C LEU A 58 8.06 3.75 -0.34
N ARG A 59 8.44 5.03 -0.22
CA ARG A 59 7.60 6.16 -0.62
C ARG A 59 7.31 6.13 -2.11
N LYS A 60 8.35 5.99 -2.93
CA LYS A 60 8.21 5.82 -4.40
C LYS A 60 7.38 4.60 -4.79
N THR A 61 7.46 3.53 -4.00
CA THR A 61 6.62 2.33 -4.21
C THR A 61 5.16 2.62 -3.88
N THR A 62 4.90 3.32 -2.78
CA THR A 62 3.54 3.68 -2.35
C THR A 62 2.88 4.64 -3.33
N GLU A 63 3.64 5.59 -3.88
CA GLU A 63 3.22 6.47 -4.97
C GLU A 63 2.89 5.66 -6.22
N PHE A 64 3.81 4.80 -6.69
CA PHE A 64 3.57 3.94 -7.85
C PHE A 64 2.29 3.10 -7.71
N VAL A 65 2.10 2.46 -6.54
CA VAL A 65 0.91 1.65 -6.23
C VAL A 65 -0.37 2.50 -6.25
N SER A 66 -0.30 3.75 -5.81
CA SER A 66 -1.45 4.67 -5.81
C SER A 66 -1.79 5.14 -7.21
N ASP A 67 -0.78 5.45 -8.03
CA ASP A 67 -0.96 5.94 -9.40
C ASP A 67 -1.40 4.85 -10.39
N HIS A 68 -1.11 3.58 -10.07
CA HIS A 68 -1.40 2.43 -10.93
C HIS A 68 -2.41 1.46 -10.28
N SER A 69 -3.34 2.01 -9.49
CA SER A 69 -4.38 1.21 -8.84
C SER A 69 -5.38 0.63 -9.85
N PHE A 70 -5.79 -0.61 -9.60
CA PHE A 70 -6.79 -1.30 -10.42
C PHE A 70 -8.21 -0.88 -10.05
N PRO A 71 -9.16 -0.85 -11.00
CA PRO A 71 -10.56 -0.59 -10.68
C PRO A 71 -11.17 -1.75 -9.88
N ALA A 72 -12.12 -1.45 -9.00
CA ALA A 72 -12.79 -2.46 -8.15
C ALA A 72 -13.56 -3.54 -8.95
N THR A 73 -13.80 -3.32 -10.26
CA THR A 73 -14.38 -4.31 -11.16
C THR A 73 -13.47 -5.53 -11.38
N ASP A 74 -12.15 -5.36 -11.33
CA ASP A 74 -11.21 -6.47 -11.23
C ASP A 74 -10.87 -6.70 -9.75
N ARG A 75 -11.72 -7.49 -9.09
CA ARG A 75 -11.63 -7.69 -7.64
C ARG A 75 -10.30 -8.32 -7.21
N PHE A 76 -9.75 -9.23 -8.02
CA PHE A 76 -8.49 -9.89 -7.71
C PHE A 76 -7.34 -8.89 -7.73
N ALA A 77 -7.21 -8.10 -8.79
CA ALA A 77 -6.16 -7.10 -8.93
C ALA A 77 -6.33 -5.94 -7.94
N TRP A 78 -7.58 -5.54 -7.67
CA TRP A 78 -7.90 -4.49 -6.71
C TRP A 78 -7.48 -4.86 -5.28
N GLU A 79 -7.85 -6.05 -4.79
CA GLU A 79 -7.43 -6.47 -3.43
C GLU A 79 -5.91 -6.69 -3.35
N ALA A 80 -5.27 -7.21 -4.41
CA ALA A 80 -3.83 -7.31 -4.48
C ALA A 80 -3.16 -5.93 -4.29
N CYS A 81 -3.65 -4.93 -5.02
CA CYS A 81 -3.19 -3.54 -4.94
C CYS A 81 -3.33 -2.95 -3.52
N ARG A 82 -4.47 -3.20 -2.86
CA ARG A 82 -4.69 -2.76 -1.48
C ARG A 82 -3.69 -3.41 -0.52
N CYS A 83 -3.53 -4.73 -0.60
CA CYS A 83 -2.59 -5.45 0.26
C CYS A 83 -1.16 -4.93 0.10
N VAL A 84 -0.67 -4.77 -1.14
CA VAL A 84 0.72 -4.30 -1.35
C VAL A 84 0.91 -2.83 -0.94
N LYS A 85 -0.12 -1.99 -1.08
CA LYS A 85 -0.09 -0.62 -0.56
C LYS A 85 0.07 -0.63 0.95
N THR A 86 -0.79 -1.35 1.63
CA THR A 86 -0.77 -1.46 3.09
C THR A 86 0.53 -2.06 3.60
N TYR A 87 1.06 -3.08 2.93
CA TYR A 87 2.38 -3.65 3.25
C TYR A 87 3.50 -2.63 3.09
N SER A 88 3.48 -1.79 2.05
CA SER A 88 4.50 -0.75 1.83
C SER A 88 4.45 0.33 2.92
N VAL A 89 3.24 0.72 3.34
CA VAL A 89 3.05 1.67 4.45
C VAL A 89 3.52 1.06 5.77
N LEU A 90 3.16 -0.19 6.06
CA LEU A 90 3.64 -0.92 7.22
C LEU A 90 5.17 -0.92 7.28
N PHE A 91 5.81 -1.32 6.18
CA PHE A 91 7.26 -1.37 6.12
C PHE A 91 7.88 0.03 6.30
N SER A 92 7.25 1.07 5.77
CA SER A 92 7.71 2.45 6.00
C SER A 92 7.72 2.82 7.48
N ARG A 93 6.71 2.41 8.26
CA ARG A 93 6.66 2.66 9.72
C ARG A 93 7.77 1.95 10.49
N ILE A 94 8.06 0.70 10.11
CA ILE A 94 9.18 -0.07 10.69
C ILE A 94 10.52 0.62 10.39
N VAL A 95 10.72 1.11 9.17
CA VAL A 95 11.95 1.82 8.79
C VAL A 95 12.07 3.14 9.57
N GLU A 96 10.98 3.92 9.64
CA GLU A 96 10.92 5.16 10.41
C GLU A 96 11.22 4.93 11.90
N GLU A 97 10.68 3.86 12.48
CA GLU A 97 10.98 3.45 13.85
C GLU A 97 12.49 3.27 14.04
N LYS A 98 13.16 2.46 13.21
CA LYS A 98 14.61 2.25 13.34
C LYS A 98 15.43 3.53 13.12
N MET A 99 14.94 4.47 12.32
CA MET A 99 15.56 5.79 12.17
C MET A 99 15.45 6.64 13.43
N VAL A 100 14.30 6.58 14.11
CA VAL A 100 14.00 7.36 15.32
C VAL A 100 14.66 6.72 16.56
N GLU A 101 14.74 5.39 16.64
CA GLU A 101 15.47 4.68 17.69
C GLU A 101 16.93 5.16 17.76
N LYS A 102 17.59 5.34 16.61
CA LYS A 102 18.96 5.90 16.53
C LYS A 102 19.08 7.32 17.11
N ARG A 103 17.98 8.06 17.20
CA ARG A 103 17.91 9.43 17.76
C ARG A 103 17.51 9.44 19.24
N ASN A 104 17.27 8.28 19.85
CA ASN A 104 16.82 8.12 21.25
C ASN A 104 15.50 8.83 21.59
N ASP A 105 14.63 9.09 20.61
CA ASP A 105 13.28 9.62 20.87
C ASP A 105 12.31 8.46 21.20
N LYS A 106 12.24 8.13 22.48
CA LYS A 106 11.43 7.00 22.99
C LYS A 106 9.95 7.16 22.69
N LYS A 107 9.39 8.37 22.87
CA LYS A 107 7.96 8.62 22.68
C LYS A 107 7.57 8.44 21.21
N LEU A 108 8.37 8.96 20.29
CA LEU A 108 8.10 8.78 18.86
C LEU A 108 8.34 7.33 18.42
N THR A 109 9.34 6.65 18.99
CA THR A 109 9.57 5.22 18.75
C THR A 109 8.33 4.39 19.13
N GLU A 110 7.80 4.57 20.34
CA GLU A 110 6.59 3.86 20.80
C GLU A 110 5.37 4.18 19.92
N ALA A 111 5.20 5.43 19.50
CA ALA A 111 4.14 5.82 18.58
C ALA A 111 4.26 5.12 17.22
N LEU A 112 5.47 5.00 16.68
CA LEU A 112 5.72 4.32 15.41
C LEU A 112 5.50 2.81 15.51
N LYS A 113 5.89 2.18 16.62
CA LYS A 113 5.57 0.77 16.92
C LYS A 113 4.06 0.53 16.95
N GLY A 114 3.32 1.40 17.66
CA GLY A 114 1.86 1.37 17.69
C GLY A 114 1.24 1.48 16.29
N GLN A 115 1.73 2.41 15.46
CA GLN A 115 1.28 2.54 14.06
C GLN A 115 1.62 1.29 13.23
N ALA A 116 2.81 0.71 13.39
CA ALA A 116 3.17 -0.52 12.68
C ALA A 116 2.23 -1.67 13.04
N LEU A 117 1.89 -1.85 14.32
CA LEU A 117 0.90 -2.83 14.76
C LEU A 117 -0.49 -2.61 14.14
N GLU A 118 -0.97 -1.36 14.11
CA GLU A 118 -2.25 -1.03 13.49
C GLU A 118 -2.25 -1.37 12.00
N TRP A 119 -1.19 -1.01 11.27
CA TRP A 119 -1.05 -1.33 9.86
C TRP A 119 -0.91 -2.83 9.60
N ALA A 120 -0.27 -3.58 10.51
CA ALA A 120 -0.19 -5.04 10.43
C ALA A 120 -1.58 -5.69 10.54
N LYS A 121 -2.44 -5.23 11.44
CA LYS A 121 -3.84 -5.70 11.55
C LYS A 121 -4.68 -5.38 10.31
N ILE A 122 -4.48 -4.19 9.74
CA ILE A 122 -5.13 -3.82 8.48
C ILE A 122 -4.65 -4.74 7.35
N LEU A 123 -3.34 -5.00 7.28
CA LEU A 123 -2.75 -5.90 6.28
C LEU A 123 -3.31 -7.31 6.41
N GLU A 124 -3.40 -7.83 7.63
CA GLU A 124 -3.98 -9.15 7.90
C GLU A 124 -5.41 -9.26 7.37
N THR A 125 -6.25 -8.27 7.69
CA THR A 125 -7.64 -8.21 7.24
C THR A 125 -7.74 -8.18 5.72
N GLN A 126 -6.92 -7.36 5.06
CA GLN A 126 -6.90 -7.28 3.60
C GLN A 126 -6.36 -8.55 2.94
N ALA A 127 -5.28 -9.11 3.48
CA ALA A 127 -4.69 -10.36 3.00
C ALA A 127 -5.68 -11.52 3.11
N TYR A 128 -6.44 -11.59 4.21
CA TYR A 128 -7.54 -12.53 4.35
C TYR A 128 -8.60 -12.31 3.27
N GLY A 129 -9.03 -11.07 3.04
CA GLY A 129 -9.96 -10.71 1.97
C GLY A 129 -9.48 -11.17 0.58
N TRP A 130 -8.21 -10.91 0.24
CA TRP A 130 -7.63 -11.34 -1.03
C TRP A 130 -7.50 -12.87 -1.14
N SER A 131 -7.26 -13.58 -0.03
CA SER A 131 -7.17 -15.05 -0.01
C SER A 131 -8.49 -15.74 -0.39
N LYS A 132 -9.63 -15.06 -0.17
CA LYS A 132 -10.98 -15.57 -0.44
C LYS A 132 -11.47 -15.33 -1.85
N ILE A 133 -10.76 -14.56 -2.67
CA ILE A 133 -11.18 -14.31 -4.05
C ILE A 133 -10.93 -15.55 -4.90
N GLU A 134 -11.96 -16.02 -5.60
CA GLU A 134 -11.80 -17.14 -6.52
C GLU A 134 -11.11 -16.69 -7.81
N THR A 135 -10.17 -17.50 -8.27
CA THR A 135 -9.54 -17.35 -9.59
C THR A 135 -9.16 -18.73 -10.10
N ASN A 136 -9.43 -18.99 -11.37
CA ASN A 136 -9.04 -20.22 -12.05
C ASN A 136 -7.67 -20.12 -12.72
N ASN A 137 -7.02 -18.95 -12.63
CA ASN A 137 -5.70 -18.72 -13.21
C ASN A 137 -4.61 -19.24 -12.26
N VAL A 138 -3.91 -20.30 -12.68
CA VAL A 138 -2.86 -20.97 -11.90
C VAL A 138 -1.71 -20.04 -11.53
N GLU A 139 -1.32 -19.12 -12.41
CA GLU A 139 -0.22 -18.18 -12.14
C GLU A 139 -0.63 -17.15 -11.09
N GLN A 140 -1.86 -16.62 -11.15
CA GLN A 140 -2.41 -15.75 -10.12
C GLN A 140 -2.50 -16.45 -8.76
N ILE A 141 -2.84 -17.74 -8.72
CA ILE A 141 -2.84 -18.53 -7.48
C ILE A 141 -1.43 -18.61 -6.89
N LYS A 142 -0.41 -18.94 -7.69
CA LYS A 142 0.98 -19.02 -7.25
C LYS A 142 1.47 -17.66 -6.74
N LEU A 143 1.21 -16.60 -7.50
CA LEU A 143 1.58 -15.23 -7.16
C LEU A 143 0.96 -14.78 -5.85
N ARG A 144 -0.35 -14.99 -5.68
CA ARG A 144 -1.04 -14.68 -4.43
C ARG A 144 -0.45 -15.45 -3.26
N ARG A 145 -0.19 -16.76 -3.40
CA ARG A 145 0.43 -17.56 -2.31
C ARG A 145 1.78 -17.00 -1.89
N LYS A 146 2.61 -16.57 -2.84
CA LYS A 146 3.91 -15.94 -2.58
C LYS A 146 3.76 -14.67 -1.75
N TRP A 147 2.87 -13.77 -2.17
CA TRP A 147 2.62 -12.50 -1.46
C TRP A 147 1.97 -12.69 -0.10
N LEU A 148 0.98 -13.57 0.03
CA LEU A 148 0.35 -13.87 1.32
C LEU A 148 1.37 -14.37 2.34
N LYS A 149 2.30 -15.26 1.95
CA LYS A 149 3.41 -15.68 2.81
C LYS A 149 4.26 -14.50 3.26
N ARG A 150 4.62 -13.59 2.33
CA ARG A 150 5.39 -12.38 2.63
C ARG A 150 4.68 -11.47 3.63
N PHE A 151 3.37 -11.27 3.46
CA PHE A 151 2.56 -10.47 4.38
C PHE A 151 2.53 -11.09 5.77
N SER A 152 2.24 -12.40 5.86
CA SER A 152 2.23 -13.11 7.14
C SER A 152 3.56 -13.03 7.87
N SER A 153 4.70 -13.17 7.17
CA SER A 153 6.01 -13.03 7.79
C SER A 153 6.24 -11.66 8.41
N MET A 154 5.83 -10.58 7.73
CA MET A 154 5.96 -9.22 8.27
C MET A 154 5.03 -8.97 9.45
N ILE A 155 3.77 -9.43 9.37
CA ILE A 155 2.79 -9.31 10.46
C ILE A 155 3.33 -9.99 11.73
N ILE A 156 3.83 -11.22 11.61
CA ILE A 156 4.40 -11.98 12.73
C ILE A 156 5.64 -11.27 13.30
N ALA A 157 6.48 -10.68 12.46
CA ALA A 157 7.66 -9.96 12.92
C ALA A 157 7.28 -8.73 13.77
N VAL A 158 6.32 -7.94 13.31
CA VAL A 158 5.83 -6.75 14.03
C VAL A 158 5.17 -7.13 15.35
N ASP A 159 4.37 -8.20 15.37
CA ASP A 159 3.71 -8.68 16.58
C ASP A 159 4.73 -9.13 17.64
N LYS A 160 5.79 -9.86 17.22
CA LYS A 160 6.88 -10.29 18.12
C LYS A 160 7.73 -9.16 18.67
N GLU A 161 7.95 -8.09 17.89
CA GLU A 161 8.71 -6.92 18.36
C GLU A 161 7.92 -6.03 19.33
N SER A 162 6.61 -6.26 19.46
CA SER A 162 5.71 -5.43 20.26
C SER A 162 5.19 -6.09 21.54
N GLY A 163 5.41 -7.40 21.72
CA GLY A 163 5.07 -8.17 22.92
C GLY A 163 6.27 -8.40 23.82
#